data_AF-A0A960QBH6-F1
#
_entry.id   AF-A0A960QBH6-F1
#
_cell.length_a   1.000
_cell.length_b   1.000
_cell.length_c   1.000
_cell.angle_alpha   90.00
_cell.angle_beta   90.00
_cell.angle_gamma   90.00
#
_symmetry.space_group_name_H-M   'P 1'
#
loop_
_entity.id
_entity.type
_entity.pdbx_description
1 polymer ?
#
loop_
_entity_poly.entity_id
_entity_poly.type
_entity_poly.pdbx_seq_one_letter_code
_entity_poly.pdbx_strand_id
1 'polypeptide(L)'
;MLRIRGEATLETPTGNQRVRAGGEAIFLIQGDGTARRSLKLRRFVLATTPVKTERGDTGVVSVLGELGEGRYFFGDKGDRFKVDAACRIHYPELDRRAGKEEEHRGCYFQPTTLPAGVHIEGEVSELEGERPYGPVRITVACLAGEDEAFSSLTLDLDVPWEVLVPLGGSTDNHPCPPTHQVNQRRLVVQPVGFRTSAADPTPSASTAAAQLATAQMVWAKCCIDIQVQPTVLITDAALKTSSDQTAIRAAYTDPDPNTIEIFFVQNPLSASGGGNAGAIGVASQKVVLAEPNGGNPVLCAHELGHALGLLHPPSSEFGTVMQPTGSAMNPGTDLVTHNMCTNISQPALQTLATTCCLHHDSGDHYIRDFPEDVGNEPSDPLPPGRTRYSMSNVWNRLSNTVGTFGANGPEHEHPARFENDGVTPKTNYLFARVEQVETLQISGASVSFYLKHPGSGAGAITLLGTVAVPVGLPQDISIPWQVPVGTPNHSCVFAVVFSPAEPEQDTTALDWAAFEALSHEDNDWAQRNLDIRNTATS
;
A
#
# COMPACT_ATOMS: atom_id res chain seq x y z
N MET A 1 -1.95 -18.21 -7.11
CA MET A 1 -0.56 -17.68 -7.07
C MET A 1 0.37 -18.70 -7.68
N LEU A 2 1.29 -18.24 -8.51
CA LEU A 2 2.38 -19.02 -9.05
C LEU A 2 3.68 -18.56 -8.39
N ARG A 3 4.33 -19.43 -7.62
CA ARG A 3 5.69 -19.17 -7.11
C ARG A 3 6.68 -19.56 -8.20
N ILE A 4 7.52 -18.62 -8.60
CA ILE A 4 8.49 -18.83 -9.68
C ILE A 4 9.83 -19.12 -9.03
N ARG A 5 10.36 -20.33 -9.25
CA ARG A 5 11.73 -20.73 -8.91
C ARG A 5 12.20 -21.76 -9.91
N GLY A 6 13.31 -21.51 -10.58
CA GLY A 6 13.84 -22.48 -11.53
C GLY A 6 15.01 -21.96 -12.35
N GLU A 7 15.43 -22.79 -13.32
CA GLU A 7 16.29 -22.34 -14.40
C GLU A 7 15.44 -21.64 -15.47
N ALA A 8 16.00 -20.59 -16.05
CA ALA A 8 15.44 -19.89 -17.19
C ALA A 8 16.46 -19.81 -18.31
N THR A 9 15.99 -19.68 -19.54
CA THR A 9 16.84 -19.37 -20.68
C THR A 9 16.67 -17.91 -21.04
N LEU A 10 17.74 -17.13 -20.96
CA LEU A 10 17.80 -15.76 -21.41
C LEU A 10 18.49 -15.69 -22.77
N GLU A 11 17.85 -15.07 -23.75
CA GLU A 11 18.41 -14.82 -25.07
C GLU A 11 19.13 -13.46 -25.09
N THR A 12 20.44 -13.49 -25.29
CA THR A 12 21.29 -12.29 -25.39
C THR A 12 21.97 -12.22 -26.76
N PRO A 13 22.54 -11.06 -27.16
CA PRO A 13 23.31 -10.96 -28.41
C PRO A 13 24.47 -11.96 -28.51
N THR A 14 25.01 -12.39 -27.36
CA THR A 14 26.07 -13.39 -27.22
C THR A 14 25.57 -14.84 -27.26
N GLY A 15 24.27 -15.07 -27.39
CA GLY A 15 23.61 -16.38 -27.44
C GLY A 15 22.77 -16.70 -26.21
N ASN A 16 22.19 -17.91 -26.18
CA ASN A 16 21.33 -18.34 -25.07
C ASN A 16 22.15 -18.65 -23.81
N GLN A 17 21.73 -18.09 -22.68
CA GLN A 17 22.33 -18.31 -21.37
C GLN A 17 21.34 -18.91 -20.39
N ARG A 18 21.78 -19.87 -19.58
CA ARG A 18 20.99 -20.40 -18.46
C ARG A 18 21.18 -19.53 -17.23
N VAL A 19 20.08 -19.11 -16.63
CA VAL A 19 20.08 -18.30 -15.40
C VAL A 19 19.19 -18.94 -14.35
N ARG A 20 19.46 -18.66 -13.08
CA ARG A 20 18.50 -18.96 -12.02
C ARG A 20 17.53 -17.80 -11.92
N ALA A 21 16.24 -18.11 -11.84
CA ALA A 21 15.19 -17.12 -11.71
C ALA A 21 14.30 -17.40 -10.49
N GLY A 22 13.87 -16.33 -9.84
CA GLY A 22 12.98 -16.34 -8.68
C GLY A 22 11.94 -15.23 -8.80
N GLY A 23 10.73 -15.44 -8.28
CA GLY A 23 9.69 -14.42 -8.30
C GLY A 23 8.29 -14.96 -8.04
N GLU A 24 7.28 -14.22 -8.48
CA GLU A 24 5.88 -14.61 -8.30
C GLU A 24 4.95 -13.97 -9.34
N ALA A 25 3.88 -14.69 -9.65
CA ALA A 25 2.72 -14.16 -10.36
C ALA A 25 1.46 -14.38 -9.51
N ILE A 26 0.70 -13.31 -9.25
CA ILE A 26 -0.56 -13.35 -8.51
C ILE A 26 -1.70 -13.04 -9.47
N PHE A 27 -2.65 -13.96 -9.54
CA PHE A 27 -3.83 -13.84 -10.39
C PHE A 27 -5.08 -13.73 -9.53
N LEU A 28 -6.03 -12.91 -9.97
CA LEU A 28 -7.40 -12.87 -9.51
C LEU A 28 -8.29 -13.54 -10.56
N ILE A 29 -8.99 -14.60 -10.16
CA ILE A 29 -9.98 -15.27 -11.01
C ILE A 29 -11.31 -14.57 -10.78
N GLN A 30 -11.92 -14.02 -11.83
CA GLN A 30 -13.26 -13.44 -11.77
C GLN A 30 -14.19 -14.21 -12.71
N GLY A 31 -15.43 -14.45 -12.31
CA GLY A 31 -16.42 -15.10 -13.17
C GLY A 31 -17.73 -15.37 -12.46
N ASP A 32 -18.79 -15.54 -13.25
CA ASP A 32 -20.17 -15.79 -12.79
C ASP A 32 -20.47 -17.28 -12.51
N GLY A 33 -19.45 -18.14 -12.58
CA GLY A 33 -19.58 -19.58 -12.37
C GLY A 33 -20.12 -20.37 -13.57
N THR A 34 -20.42 -19.74 -14.72
CA THR A 34 -21.19 -20.42 -15.79
C THR A 34 -20.45 -20.79 -17.08
N ALA A 35 -19.19 -20.36 -17.29
CA ALA A 35 -18.21 -20.90 -18.27
C ALA A 35 -17.08 -19.89 -18.58
N ARG A 36 -17.26 -18.60 -18.28
CA ARG A 36 -16.30 -17.54 -18.58
C ARG A 36 -15.66 -17.04 -17.30
N ARG A 37 -14.45 -17.52 -17.01
CA ARG A 37 -13.61 -16.92 -15.99
C ARG A 37 -12.57 -16.03 -16.67
N SER A 38 -12.49 -14.76 -16.27
CA SER A 38 -11.37 -13.90 -16.59
C SER A 38 -10.28 -14.08 -15.55
N LEU A 39 -9.03 -13.98 -15.99
CA LEU A 39 -7.87 -14.07 -15.12
C LEU A 39 -7.19 -12.70 -15.13
N LYS A 40 -7.19 -11.98 -14.01
CA LYS A 40 -6.51 -10.69 -13.90
C LYS A 40 -5.18 -10.88 -13.20
N LEU A 41 -4.08 -10.51 -13.85
CA LEU A 41 -2.78 -10.44 -13.21
C LEU A 41 -2.76 -9.23 -12.27
N ARG A 42 -2.65 -9.50 -10.98
CA ARG A 42 -2.58 -8.48 -9.92
C ARG A 42 -1.14 -8.11 -9.60
N ARG A 43 -0.21 -9.03 -9.82
CA ARG A 43 1.22 -8.83 -9.57
C ARG A 43 2.02 -9.79 -10.42
N PHE A 44 3.12 -9.30 -10.98
CA PHE A 44 4.16 -10.13 -11.55
C PHE A 44 5.51 -9.50 -11.24
N VAL A 45 6.39 -10.27 -10.59
CA VAL A 45 7.76 -9.86 -10.36
C VAL A 45 8.69 -11.04 -10.60
N LEU A 46 9.86 -10.76 -11.14
CA LEU A 46 10.89 -11.76 -11.40
C LEU A 46 12.27 -11.14 -11.17
N ALA A 47 13.18 -11.90 -10.59
CA ALA A 47 14.60 -11.61 -10.50
C ALA A 47 15.38 -12.77 -11.12
N THR A 48 16.49 -12.47 -11.80
CA THR A 48 17.39 -13.51 -12.32
C THR A 48 18.82 -13.24 -11.92
N THR A 49 19.63 -14.29 -11.84
CA THR A 49 21.08 -14.16 -11.69
C THR A 49 21.69 -13.38 -12.86
N PRO A 50 22.85 -12.75 -12.66
CA PRO A 50 23.47 -11.96 -13.71
C PRO A 50 23.84 -12.76 -14.96
N VAL A 51 23.89 -12.07 -16.11
CA VAL A 51 24.30 -12.64 -17.41
C VAL A 51 25.43 -11.85 -18.04
N LYS A 52 26.16 -12.48 -18.95
CA LYS A 52 27.22 -11.84 -19.71
C LYS A 52 26.72 -11.31 -21.05
N THR A 53 26.92 -10.04 -21.29
CA THR A 53 26.67 -9.37 -22.58
C THR A 53 28.01 -9.00 -23.22
N GLU A 54 27.97 -8.45 -24.43
CA GLU A 54 29.15 -7.85 -25.06
C GLU A 54 29.72 -6.67 -24.25
N ARG A 55 28.90 -6.07 -23.38
CA ARG A 55 29.24 -4.91 -22.54
C ARG A 55 29.65 -5.28 -21.12
N GLY A 56 29.62 -6.56 -20.77
CA GLY A 56 30.02 -7.08 -19.47
C GLY A 56 28.90 -7.79 -18.74
N ASP A 57 28.98 -7.81 -17.42
CA ASP A 57 27.97 -8.43 -16.57
C ASP A 57 26.79 -7.45 -16.36
N THR A 58 25.56 -7.92 -16.56
CA THR A 58 24.34 -7.10 -16.40
C THR A 58 24.07 -6.73 -14.94
N GLY A 59 24.59 -7.51 -13.99
CA GLY A 59 24.03 -7.61 -12.64
C GLY A 59 22.70 -8.37 -12.62
N VAL A 60 22.07 -8.43 -11.45
CA VAL A 60 20.74 -9.04 -11.27
C VAL A 60 19.72 -8.35 -12.18
N VAL A 61 19.00 -9.12 -12.99
CA VAL A 61 17.94 -8.61 -13.86
C VAL A 61 16.61 -8.67 -13.13
N SER A 62 15.90 -7.55 -13.05
CA SER A 62 14.58 -7.43 -12.42
C SER A 62 13.50 -7.22 -13.47
N VAL A 63 12.42 -7.98 -13.42
CA VAL A 63 11.21 -7.78 -14.22
C VAL A 63 10.08 -7.35 -13.29
N LEU A 64 9.46 -6.22 -13.61
CA LEU A 64 8.38 -5.60 -12.87
C LEU A 64 7.15 -5.55 -13.77
N GLY A 65 6.20 -6.46 -13.55
CA GLY A 65 4.95 -6.52 -14.29
C GLY A 65 3.94 -5.47 -13.84
N GLU A 66 3.22 -4.92 -14.80
CA GLU A 66 2.03 -4.11 -14.56
C GLU A 66 0.80 -5.00 -14.40
N LEU A 67 -0.35 -4.39 -14.10
CA LEU A 67 -1.62 -5.11 -14.10
C LEU A 67 -1.93 -5.62 -15.52
N GLY A 68 -2.37 -6.87 -15.61
CA GLY A 68 -2.68 -7.52 -16.88
C GLY A 68 -4.04 -8.20 -16.84
N GLU A 69 -4.63 -8.41 -18.02
CA GLU A 69 -5.87 -9.18 -18.15
C GLU A 69 -5.64 -10.35 -19.12
N GLY A 70 -6.12 -11.51 -18.74
CA GLY A 70 -6.00 -12.74 -19.48
C GLY A 70 -7.28 -13.55 -19.46
N ARG A 71 -7.24 -14.67 -20.18
CA ARG A 71 -8.36 -15.57 -20.38
C ARG A 71 -8.04 -16.93 -19.80
N TYR A 72 -9.03 -17.52 -19.13
CA TYR A 72 -9.01 -18.90 -18.67
C TYR A 72 -9.93 -19.71 -19.58
N PHE A 73 -9.42 -20.81 -20.12
CA PHE A 73 -10.10 -21.69 -21.05
C PHE A 73 -10.29 -23.06 -20.39
N PHE A 74 -11.54 -23.46 -20.21
CA PHE A 74 -11.86 -24.82 -19.79
C PHE A 74 -11.75 -25.77 -20.98
N GLY A 75 -11.14 -26.94 -20.77
CA GLY A 75 -10.98 -27.94 -21.82
C GLY A 75 -11.13 -29.36 -21.30
N ASP A 76 -11.67 -30.25 -22.14
CA ASP A 76 -11.78 -31.70 -21.86
C ASP A 76 -10.42 -32.40 -21.64
N LYS A 77 -9.32 -31.68 -21.93
CA LYS A 77 -7.92 -32.14 -21.81
C LYS A 77 -7.12 -31.35 -20.77
N GLY A 78 -7.80 -30.76 -19.79
CA GLY A 78 -7.19 -29.87 -18.81
C GLY A 78 -7.50 -28.41 -19.11
N ASP A 79 -7.52 -27.60 -18.06
CA ASP A 79 -7.76 -26.17 -18.19
C ASP A 79 -6.48 -25.48 -18.67
N ARG A 80 -6.62 -24.48 -19.54
CA ARG A 80 -5.50 -23.69 -20.04
C ARG A 80 -5.75 -22.23 -19.76
N PHE A 81 -4.70 -21.47 -19.51
CA PHE A 81 -4.83 -20.04 -19.33
C PHE A 81 -3.74 -19.32 -20.10
N LYS A 82 -4.06 -18.08 -20.48
CA LYS A 82 -3.14 -17.17 -21.14
C LYS A 82 -3.34 -15.78 -20.56
N VAL A 83 -2.24 -15.15 -20.18
CA VAL A 83 -2.20 -13.79 -19.66
C VAL A 83 -1.11 -13.04 -20.39
N ASP A 84 -1.45 -11.86 -20.88
CA ASP A 84 -0.50 -10.92 -21.44
C ASP A 84 -0.53 -9.65 -20.57
N ALA A 85 0.64 -9.11 -20.26
CA ALA A 85 0.74 -7.87 -19.49
C ALA A 85 1.95 -7.04 -19.94
N ALA A 86 1.85 -5.73 -19.80
CA ALA A 86 3.03 -4.88 -19.89
C ALA A 86 3.94 -5.14 -18.68
N CYS A 87 5.24 -4.98 -18.88
CA CYS A 87 6.20 -5.01 -17.80
C CYS A 87 7.38 -4.09 -18.11
N ARG A 88 8.23 -3.91 -17.11
CA ARG A 88 9.47 -3.14 -17.20
C ARG A 88 10.62 -4.03 -16.77
N ILE A 89 11.76 -3.88 -17.43
CA ILE A 89 12.96 -4.63 -17.07
C ILE A 89 14.05 -3.67 -16.65
N HIS A 90 14.72 -4.02 -15.56
CA HIS A 90 15.85 -3.30 -15.01
C HIS A 90 17.05 -4.23 -14.88
N TYR A 91 18.24 -3.68 -15.08
CA TYR A 91 19.51 -4.28 -14.69
C TYR A 91 20.54 -3.16 -14.48
N PRO A 92 21.48 -3.27 -13.51
CA PRO A 92 22.41 -2.21 -13.13
C PRO A 92 23.18 -1.51 -14.27
N GLU A 93 23.51 -2.22 -15.36
CA GLU A 93 24.16 -1.60 -16.51
C GLU A 93 23.35 -0.44 -17.13
N LEU A 94 22.01 -0.50 -17.09
CA LEU A 94 21.16 0.60 -17.58
C LEU A 94 21.37 1.88 -16.79
N ASP A 95 21.51 1.78 -15.48
CA ASP A 95 21.72 2.93 -14.60
C ASP A 95 23.10 3.55 -14.80
N ARG A 96 24.12 2.71 -14.97
CA ARG A 96 25.47 3.17 -15.32
C ARG A 96 25.49 3.91 -16.65
N ARG A 97 24.85 3.36 -17.69
CA ARG A 97 24.70 4.03 -19.00
C ARG A 97 23.98 5.37 -18.90
N ALA A 98 23.00 5.46 -18.02
CA ALA A 98 22.22 6.67 -17.78
C ALA A 98 22.90 7.65 -16.80
N GLY A 99 24.10 7.35 -16.28
CA GLY A 99 24.83 8.18 -15.32
C GLY A 99 24.20 8.24 -13.92
N LYS A 100 23.21 7.38 -13.63
CA LYS A 100 22.42 7.44 -12.38
C LYS A 100 23.21 7.08 -11.13
N GLU A 101 24.20 6.18 -11.25
CA GLU A 101 25.03 5.79 -10.11
C GLU A 101 26.03 6.88 -9.68
N GLU A 102 26.49 7.71 -10.61
CA GLU A 102 27.52 8.74 -10.34
C GLU A 102 26.91 10.11 -10.00
N GLU A 103 25.75 10.45 -10.57
CA GLU A 103 25.13 11.77 -10.42
C GLU A 103 24.34 11.89 -9.10
N HIS A 104 23.95 10.77 -8.49
CA HIS A 104 22.89 10.81 -7.49
C HIS A 104 23.38 11.17 -6.08
N ARG A 105 22.92 12.32 -5.59
CA ARG A 105 23.16 12.80 -4.22
C ARG A 105 21.97 12.58 -3.28
N GLY A 106 20.82 12.12 -3.78
CA GLY A 106 19.62 11.90 -2.98
C GLY A 106 19.57 10.49 -2.36
N CYS A 107 18.59 10.24 -1.47
CA CYS A 107 18.44 8.97 -0.73
C CYS A 107 18.19 7.72 -1.62
N TYR A 108 17.57 7.89 -2.79
CA TYR A 108 17.30 6.82 -3.76
C TYR A 108 17.16 7.41 -5.15
N PHE A 109 17.45 6.66 -6.20
CA PHE A 109 17.13 7.06 -7.57
C PHE A 109 16.12 6.11 -8.21
N GLN A 110 15.33 6.64 -9.13
CA GLN A 110 14.45 5.82 -9.94
C GLN A 110 15.28 5.04 -10.97
N PRO A 111 15.21 3.70 -10.99
CA PRO A 111 15.98 2.89 -11.92
C PRO A 111 15.56 3.16 -13.36
N THR A 112 16.55 3.13 -14.25
CA THR A 112 16.36 3.14 -15.69
C THR A 112 15.78 1.81 -16.11
N THR A 113 14.60 1.82 -16.71
CA THR A 113 13.90 0.60 -17.12
C THR A 113 13.68 0.57 -18.62
N LEU A 114 13.63 -0.63 -19.19
CA LEU A 114 13.22 -0.88 -20.56
C LEU A 114 11.78 -1.37 -20.59
N PRO A 115 10.95 -0.92 -21.55
CA PRO A 115 9.63 -1.48 -21.77
C PRO A 115 9.73 -2.94 -22.23
N ALA A 116 8.84 -3.78 -21.72
CA ALA A 116 8.75 -5.18 -22.06
C ALA A 116 7.31 -5.68 -22.01
N GLY A 117 7.06 -6.86 -22.58
CA GLY A 117 5.81 -7.59 -22.44
C GLY A 117 6.06 -8.91 -21.73
N VAL A 118 5.16 -9.32 -20.83
CA VAL A 118 5.13 -10.67 -20.29
C VAL A 118 3.95 -11.43 -20.86
N HIS A 119 4.23 -12.64 -21.33
CA HIS A 119 3.28 -13.63 -21.78
C HIS A 119 3.38 -14.85 -20.85
N ILE A 120 2.31 -15.14 -20.12
CA ILE A 120 2.21 -16.30 -19.24
C ILE A 120 1.17 -17.24 -19.83
N GLU A 121 1.58 -18.46 -20.14
CA GLU A 121 0.68 -19.53 -20.54
C GLU A 121 0.94 -20.77 -19.73
N GLY A 122 -0.07 -21.61 -19.57
CA GLY A 122 0.14 -22.91 -18.96
C GLY A 122 -1.12 -23.75 -18.98
N GLU A 123 -0.96 -24.94 -18.41
CA GLU A 123 -1.97 -25.97 -18.35
C GLU A 123 -2.15 -26.41 -16.90
N VAL A 124 -3.40 -26.62 -16.52
CA VAL A 124 -3.79 -27.27 -15.27
C VAL A 124 -4.20 -28.68 -15.67
N SER A 125 -3.25 -29.61 -15.56
CA SER A 125 -3.39 -30.98 -16.05
C SER A 125 -3.92 -31.93 -14.97
N GLU A 126 -3.51 -31.74 -13.71
CA GLU A 126 -3.86 -32.63 -12.60
C GLU A 126 -4.06 -31.86 -11.29
N LEU A 127 -4.81 -32.45 -10.35
CA LEU A 127 -4.87 -31.99 -8.96
C LEU A 127 -3.97 -32.91 -8.13
N GLU A 128 -2.85 -32.40 -7.62
CA GLU A 128 -2.06 -33.10 -6.61
C GLU A 128 -2.62 -32.76 -5.23
N GLY A 129 -3.56 -33.58 -4.76
CA GLY A 129 -4.41 -33.25 -3.61
C GLY A 129 -5.50 -32.24 -4.01
N GLU A 130 -5.53 -31.07 -3.36
CA GLU A 130 -6.44 -29.95 -3.71
C GLU A 130 -5.74 -28.84 -4.52
N ARG A 131 -4.48 -29.05 -4.91
CA ARG A 131 -3.68 -28.04 -5.60
C ARG A 131 -3.58 -28.36 -7.08
N PRO A 132 -3.90 -27.41 -7.98
CA PRO A 132 -3.64 -27.59 -9.39
C PRO A 132 -2.14 -27.73 -9.65
N TYR A 133 -1.83 -28.60 -10.59
CA TYR A 133 -0.48 -28.88 -11.06
C TYR A 133 -0.48 -28.88 -12.58
N GLY A 134 0.61 -28.38 -13.14
CA GLY A 134 0.86 -28.49 -14.58
C GLY A 134 1.87 -27.46 -15.07
N PRO A 135 2.38 -27.67 -16.30
CA PRO A 135 3.46 -26.89 -16.86
C PRO A 135 3.03 -25.44 -17.10
N VAL A 136 3.91 -24.51 -16.76
CA VAL A 136 3.76 -23.08 -17.00
C VAL A 136 4.95 -22.57 -17.79
N ARG A 137 4.66 -21.89 -18.90
CA ARG A 137 5.64 -21.13 -19.65
C ARG A 137 5.45 -19.64 -19.40
N ILE A 138 6.52 -18.99 -18.98
CA ILE A 138 6.60 -17.54 -18.84
C ILE A 138 7.59 -17.04 -19.88
N THR A 139 7.14 -16.16 -20.75
CA THR A 139 7.99 -15.49 -21.74
C THR A 139 7.95 -13.99 -21.49
N VAL A 140 9.10 -13.39 -21.20
CA VAL A 140 9.24 -11.93 -21.12
C VAL A 140 9.99 -11.48 -22.37
N ALA A 141 9.41 -10.60 -23.16
CA ALA A 141 10.00 -10.06 -24.38
C ALA A 141 10.36 -8.58 -24.16
N CYS A 142 11.63 -8.23 -24.40
CA CYS A 142 12.08 -6.84 -24.41
C CYS A 142 11.52 -6.12 -25.63
N LEU A 143 10.96 -4.92 -25.45
CA LEU A 143 10.36 -4.14 -26.54
C LEU A 143 11.22 -2.93 -26.93
N ALA A 144 12.41 -2.79 -26.35
CA ALA A 144 13.26 -1.61 -26.52
C ALA A 144 14.19 -1.64 -27.76
N GLY A 145 14.22 -2.74 -28.51
CA GLY A 145 14.98 -2.89 -29.77
C GLY A 145 16.13 -3.90 -29.71
N GLU A 146 16.84 -4.06 -30.84
CA GLU A 146 17.91 -5.07 -31.03
C GLU A 146 19.22 -4.74 -30.29
N ASP A 147 19.43 -3.49 -29.87
CA ASP A 147 20.69 -3.02 -29.25
C ASP A 147 20.77 -3.24 -27.73
N GLU A 148 19.78 -3.92 -27.14
CA GLU A 148 19.69 -4.14 -25.71
C GLU A 148 20.30 -5.48 -25.25
N ALA A 149 20.66 -5.54 -23.97
CA ALA A 149 21.38 -6.67 -23.38
C ALA A 149 20.72 -8.04 -23.55
N PHE A 150 19.40 -8.08 -23.72
CA PHE A 150 18.63 -9.30 -23.95
C PHE A 150 17.36 -8.99 -24.77
N SER A 151 16.95 -9.94 -25.61
CA SER A 151 15.72 -9.86 -26.43
C SER A 151 14.54 -10.53 -25.74
N SER A 152 14.77 -11.68 -25.11
CA SER A 152 13.74 -12.47 -24.45
C SER A 152 14.27 -13.27 -23.26
N LEU A 153 13.38 -13.55 -22.31
CA LEU A 153 13.58 -14.44 -21.18
C LEU A 153 12.46 -15.47 -21.18
N THR A 154 12.80 -16.75 -21.25
CA THR A 154 11.82 -17.85 -21.22
C THR A 154 12.07 -18.74 -20.01
N LEU A 155 11.00 -18.98 -19.23
CA LEU A 155 10.97 -19.91 -18.12
C LEU A 155 9.95 -21.00 -18.42
N ASP A 156 10.41 -22.24 -18.45
CA ASP A 156 9.54 -23.42 -18.43
C ASP A 156 9.55 -23.96 -17.00
N LEU A 157 8.43 -23.81 -16.31
CA LEU A 157 8.25 -24.23 -14.93
C LEU A 157 7.35 -25.46 -14.90
N ASP A 158 7.81 -26.51 -14.22
CA ASP A 158 7.01 -27.68 -13.90
C ASP A 158 6.75 -27.71 -12.39
N VAL A 159 5.90 -26.79 -11.93
CA VAL A 159 5.73 -26.49 -10.51
C VAL A 159 4.27 -26.59 -10.08
N PRO A 160 4.01 -27.03 -8.84
CA PRO A 160 2.67 -26.98 -8.28
C PRO A 160 2.18 -25.53 -8.20
N TRP A 161 0.91 -25.35 -8.50
CA TRP A 161 0.24 -24.06 -8.36
C TRP A 161 -0.34 -23.95 -6.97
N GLU A 162 -0.15 -22.80 -6.35
CA GLU A 162 -0.83 -22.53 -5.10
C GLU A 162 -2.08 -21.69 -5.38
N VAL A 163 -3.24 -22.33 -5.36
CA VAL A 163 -4.50 -21.60 -5.34
C VAL A 163 -4.60 -20.95 -3.97
N LEU A 164 -4.31 -19.66 -3.93
CA LEU A 164 -4.72 -18.83 -2.83
C LEU A 164 -6.24 -18.66 -2.99
N VAL A 165 -6.98 -19.28 -2.07
CA VAL A 165 -8.44 -19.16 -1.99
C VAL A 165 -8.79 -17.66 -1.90
N PRO A 166 -9.86 -17.19 -2.54
CA PRO A 166 -10.11 -15.76 -2.69
C PRO A 166 -10.12 -15.04 -1.35
N LEU A 167 -9.38 -13.93 -1.28
CA LEU A 167 -9.62 -12.84 -0.36
C LEU A 167 -11.09 -12.42 -0.53
N GLY A 168 -11.99 -12.90 0.33
CA GLY A 168 -13.43 -12.58 0.26
C GLY A 168 -14.38 -13.69 -0.21
N GLY A 169 -13.91 -14.92 -0.43
CA GLY A 169 -14.80 -16.07 -0.54
C GLY A 169 -15.21 -16.54 0.86
N SER A 170 -16.37 -16.09 1.36
CA SER A 170 -16.97 -16.59 2.61
C SER A 170 -16.98 -18.13 2.60
N THR A 171 -16.04 -18.70 3.34
CA THR A 171 -16.36 -19.82 4.21
C THR A 171 -16.34 -19.21 5.59
N ASP A 172 -17.47 -19.23 6.29
CA ASP A 172 -17.77 -18.53 7.55
C ASP A 172 -16.88 -18.88 8.75
N ASN A 173 -15.67 -19.40 8.52
CA ASN A 173 -14.72 -19.88 9.52
C ASN A 173 -13.30 -19.30 9.42
N HIS A 174 -12.99 -18.37 8.48
CA HIS A 174 -11.69 -17.69 8.56
C HIS A 174 -11.81 -16.51 9.56
N PRO A 175 -11.04 -16.50 10.67
CA PRO A 175 -11.21 -15.53 11.77
C PRO A 175 -10.76 -14.10 11.44
N CYS A 176 -10.69 -13.74 10.16
CA CYS A 176 -9.98 -12.56 9.70
C CYS A 176 -10.79 -11.79 8.66
N PRO A 177 -11.03 -10.49 8.87
CA PRO A 177 -11.68 -9.63 7.92
C PRO A 177 -11.02 -9.73 6.53
N PRO A 178 -11.77 -9.78 5.43
CA PRO A 178 -11.21 -9.85 4.08
C PRO A 178 -10.15 -8.78 3.78
N THR A 179 -10.27 -7.59 4.38
CA THR A 179 -9.32 -6.48 4.24
C THR A 179 -7.97 -6.69 4.95
N HIS A 180 -7.90 -7.60 5.93
CA HIS A 180 -6.69 -7.94 6.67
C HIS A 180 -6.01 -9.20 6.15
N GLN A 181 -6.68 -9.92 5.24
CA GLN A 181 -6.10 -11.08 4.58
C GLN A 181 -5.08 -10.59 3.55
N VAL A 182 -3.81 -10.93 3.78
CA VAL A 182 -2.72 -10.60 2.85
C VAL A 182 -1.76 -11.77 2.75
N ASN A 183 -0.89 -11.71 1.76
CA ASN A 183 0.19 -12.67 1.62
C ASN A 183 1.34 -12.28 2.56
N GLN A 184 1.66 -13.18 3.49
CA GLN A 184 2.94 -13.12 4.19
C GLN A 184 4.06 -13.26 3.18
N ARG A 185 5.00 -12.32 3.22
CA ARG A 185 6.16 -12.29 2.34
C ARG A 185 7.41 -12.36 3.19
N ARG A 186 8.47 -12.97 2.65
CA ARG A 186 9.79 -12.98 3.24
C ARG A 186 10.73 -12.12 2.43
N LEU A 187 11.51 -11.29 3.12
CA LEU A 187 12.66 -10.58 2.56
C LEU A 187 13.93 -11.14 3.21
N VAL A 188 14.89 -11.57 2.41
CA VAL A 188 16.20 -11.97 2.92
C VAL A 188 17.12 -10.76 2.85
N VAL A 189 17.82 -10.44 3.94
CA VAL A 189 18.76 -9.32 4.00
C VAL A 189 20.15 -9.78 4.44
N GLN A 190 21.18 -9.24 3.81
CA GLN A 190 22.58 -9.51 4.12
C GLN A 190 23.23 -8.24 4.67
N PRO A 191 23.43 -8.11 5.99
CA PRO A 191 24.20 -7.02 6.55
C PRO A 191 25.68 -7.17 6.17
N VAL A 192 26.28 -6.08 5.69
CA VAL A 192 27.69 -6.00 5.28
C VAL A 192 28.38 -4.88 6.03
N GLY A 193 29.46 -5.21 6.73
CA GLY A 193 30.33 -4.27 7.42
C GLY A 193 31.76 -4.30 6.89
N PHE A 194 32.55 -3.35 7.35
CA PHE A 194 33.94 -3.15 6.97
C PHE A 194 34.82 -3.11 8.21
N ARG A 195 36.05 -3.62 8.07
CA ARG A 195 37.06 -3.62 9.12
C ARG A 195 38.42 -3.26 8.56
N THR A 196 39.24 -2.60 9.36
CA THR A 196 40.62 -2.21 8.98
C THR A 196 41.57 -3.40 8.94
N SER A 197 41.30 -4.45 9.72
CA SER A 197 42.07 -5.70 9.77
C SER A 197 41.21 -6.82 10.36
N ALA A 198 41.72 -8.06 10.37
CA ALA A 198 41.04 -9.17 11.04
C ALA A 198 40.85 -8.96 12.56
N ALA A 199 41.70 -8.13 13.18
CA ALA A 199 41.69 -7.83 14.61
C ALA A 199 41.10 -6.44 14.92
N ASP A 200 40.37 -5.84 13.98
CA ASP A 200 39.71 -4.55 14.19
C ASP A 200 38.74 -4.62 15.38
N PRO A 201 38.95 -3.86 16.47
CA PRO A 201 38.08 -3.89 17.64
C PRO A 201 36.74 -3.19 17.40
N THR A 202 36.60 -2.42 16.31
CA THR A 202 35.43 -1.59 16.04
C THR A 202 35.03 -1.67 14.56
N PRO A 203 34.71 -2.86 14.00
CA PRO A 203 34.18 -2.94 12.64
C PRO A 203 32.92 -2.09 12.51
N SER A 204 32.58 -1.65 11.29
CA SER A 204 31.22 -1.16 11.05
C SER A 204 30.21 -2.31 11.09
N ALA A 205 28.93 -1.99 10.92
CA ALA A 205 27.78 -2.87 11.17
C ALA A 205 27.56 -3.21 12.65
N SER A 206 28.08 -2.37 13.55
CA SER A 206 27.91 -2.56 15.00
C SER A 206 26.46 -2.31 15.47
N THR A 207 25.69 -1.51 14.74
CA THR A 207 24.27 -1.22 15.02
C THR A 207 23.33 -2.05 14.14
N ALA A 208 23.85 -2.87 13.22
CA ALA A 208 23.06 -3.62 12.24
C ALA A 208 21.96 -4.48 12.89
N ALA A 209 22.28 -5.21 13.96
CA ALA A 209 21.30 -6.06 14.64
C ALA A 209 20.11 -5.26 15.22
N ALA A 210 20.39 -4.11 15.87
CA ALA A 210 19.35 -3.26 16.45
C ALA A 210 18.50 -2.59 15.36
N GLN A 211 19.14 -2.07 14.31
CA GLN A 211 18.46 -1.42 13.18
C GLN A 211 17.58 -2.40 12.40
N LEU A 212 18.06 -3.62 12.17
CA LEU A 212 17.28 -4.67 11.49
C LEU A 212 16.15 -5.22 12.36
N ALA A 213 16.32 -5.27 13.70
CA ALA A 213 15.24 -5.61 14.60
C ALA A 213 14.12 -4.55 14.54
N THR A 214 14.46 -3.26 14.53
CA THR A 214 13.48 -2.19 14.33
C THR A 214 12.81 -2.29 12.95
N ALA A 215 13.58 -2.52 11.89
CA ALA A 215 13.01 -2.71 10.56
C ALA A 215 12.06 -3.91 10.49
N GLN A 216 12.36 -5.01 11.20
CA GLN A 216 11.44 -6.14 11.32
C GLN A 216 10.15 -5.73 12.01
N MET A 217 10.20 -4.98 13.11
CA MET A 217 8.98 -4.52 13.80
C MET A 217 8.12 -3.64 12.89
N VAL A 218 8.74 -2.70 12.16
CA VAL A 218 8.06 -1.81 11.22
C VAL A 218 7.40 -2.60 10.09
N TRP A 219 8.15 -3.44 9.39
CA TRP A 219 7.65 -4.13 8.19
C TRP A 219 6.83 -5.38 8.48
N ALA A 220 6.89 -5.93 9.70
CA ALA A 220 5.96 -6.96 10.18
C ALA A 220 4.50 -6.48 10.09
N LYS A 221 4.25 -5.17 10.28
CA LYS A 221 2.93 -4.54 10.10
C LYS A 221 2.36 -4.77 8.69
N CYS A 222 3.23 -4.88 7.68
CA CYS A 222 2.89 -5.22 6.28
C CYS A 222 3.02 -6.70 5.94
N CYS A 223 3.03 -7.58 6.93
CA CYS A 223 3.22 -9.02 6.74
C CYS A 223 4.56 -9.40 6.10
N ILE A 224 5.63 -8.65 6.39
CA ILE A 224 6.97 -8.96 5.88
C ILE A 224 7.82 -9.55 7.01
N ASP A 225 8.24 -10.80 6.79
CA ASP A 225 9.23 -11.53 7.56
C ASP A 225 10.63 -11.23 7.01
N ILE A 226 11.45 -10.51 7.77
CA ILE A 226 12.83 -10.17 7.43
C ILE A 226 13.76 -11.26 7.98
N GLN A 227 14.27 -12.10 7.08
CA GLN A 227 15.29 -13.07 7.41
C GLN A 227 16.68 -12.44 7.30
N VAL A 228 17.31 -12.20 8.45
CA VAL A 228 18.65 -11.61 8.53
C VAL A 228 19.73 -12.70 8.43
N GLN A 229 20.61 -12.58 7.45
CA GLN A 229 21.80 -13.44 7.32
C GLN A 229 22.92 -13.00 8.30
N PRO A 230 23.89 -13.88 8.62
CA PRO A 230 25.07 -13.50 9.41
C PRO A 230 25.84 -12.34 8.75
N THR A 231 26.27 -11.35 9.54
CA THR A 231 27.01 -10.19 9.01
C THR A 231 28.30 -10.59 8.31
N VAL A 232 28.47 -10.11 7.07
CA VAL A 232 29.73 -10.22 6.31
C VAL A 232 30.63 -9.06 6.66
N LEU A 233 31.88 -9.33 7.06
CA LEU A 233 32.88 -8.30 7.37
C LEU A 233 34.02 -8.31 6.33
N ILE A 234 34.10 -7.24 5.55
CA ILE A 234 35.11 -7.04 4.51
C ILE A 234 36.31 -6.32 5.12
N THR A 235 37.52 -6.84 4.89
CA THR A 235 38.75 -6.15 5.31
C THR A 235 39.14 -5.07 4.30
N ASP A 236 38.63 -3.85 4.49
CA ASP A 236 38.94 -2.67 3.70
C ASP A 236 38.85 -1.42 4.60
N ALA A 237 40.01 -0.88 4.97
CA ALA A 237 40.09 0.29 5.85
C ALA A 237 39.57 1.57 5.16
N ALA A 238 39.70 1.67 3.83
CA ALA A 238 39.29 2.85 3.09
C ALA A 238 37.76 2.91 2.97
N LEU A 239 37.13 1.78 2.65
CA LEU A 239 35.66 1.70 2.53
C LEU A 239 34.94 1.83 3.87
N LYS A 240 35.55 1.38 4.97
CA LYS A 240 35.01 1.53 6.33
C LYS A 240 34.64 2.98 6.67
N THR A 241 35.46 3.92 6.24
CA THR A 241 35.27 5.37 6.43
C THR A 241 35.09 6.07 5.09
N SER A 242 34.44 5.42 4.11
CA SER A 242 34.13 6.02 2.82
C SER A 242 32.72 6.60 2.82
N SER A 243 32.51 7.62 1.99
CA SER A 243 31.18 8.10 1.57
C SER A 243 30.92 7.82 0.09
N ASP A 244 31.85 7.15 -0.60
CA ASP A 244 31.72 6.70 -1.99
C ASP A 244 30.79 5.49 -2.05
N GLN A 245 29.50 5.76 -2.21
CA GLN A 245 28.46 4.73 -2.19
C GLN A 245 28.61 3.74 -3.36
N THR A 246 29.17 4.16 -4.48
CA THR A 246 29.40 3.29 -5.64
C THR A 246 30.47 2.26 -5.30
N ALA A 247 31.61 2.69 -4.75
CA ALA A 247 32.66 1.79 -4.30
C ALA A 247 32.20 0.87 -3.15
N ILE A 248 31.40 1.39 -2.22
CA ILE A 248 30.81 0.61 -1.12
C ILE A 248 29.92 -0.52 -1.66
N ARG A 249 28.99 -0.22 -2.58
CA ARG A 249 28.06 -1.21 -3.17
C ARG A 249 28.77 -2.26 -4.02
N ALA A 250 29.89 -1.90 -4.65
CA ALA A 250 30.70 -2.81 -5.45
C ALA A 250 31.51 -3.81 -4.61
N ALA A 251 31.71 -3.54 -3.31
CA ALA A 251 32.58 -4.35 -2.45
C ALA A 251 32.05 -5.76 -2.18
N TYR A 252 30.75 -5.97 -2.28
CA TYR A 252 30.12 -7.27 -2.05
C TYR A 252 28.84 -7.42 -2.87
N THR A 253 28.59 -8.62 -3.36
CA THR A 253 27.34 -9.02 -4.01
C THR A 253 26.97 -10.40 -3.51
N ASP A 254 25.75 -10.55 -3.01
CA ASP A 254 25.24 -11.84 -2.57
C ASP A 254 25.01 -12.76 -3.78
N PRO A 255 25.35 -14.05 -3.69
CA PRO A 255 25.11 -14.99 -4.80
C PRO A 255 23.63 -15.35 -5.01
N ASP A 256 22.74 -15.05 -4.05
CA ASP A 256 21.29 -15.18 -4.22
C ASP A 256 20.69 -13.85 -4.69
N PRO A 257 20.09 -13.78 -5.90
CA PRO A 257 19.48 -12.56 -6.43
C PRO A 257 18.23 -12.10 -5.63
N ASN A 258 17.76 -12.89 -4.65
CA ASN A 258 16.64 -12.53 -3.77
C ASN A 258 17.09 -12.01 -2.40
N THR A 259 18.38 -11.68 -2.25
CA THR A 259 18.93 -11.08 -1.03
C THR A 259 19.18 -9.59 -1.26
N ILE A 260 18.69 -8.75 -0.35
CA ILE A 260 19.03 -7.31 -0.34
C ILE A 260 20.23 -7.09 0.57
N GLU A 261 21.32 -6.53 0.04
CA GLU A 261 22.49 -6.18 0.83
C GLU A 261 22.34 -4.81 1.51
N ILE A 262 22.73 -4.75 2.78
CA ILE A 262 22.70 -3.53 3.59
C ILE A 262 24.10 -3.27 4.13
N PHE A 263 24.77 -2.28 3.56
CA PHE A 263 26.12 -1.87 3.91
C PHE A 263 26.08 -0.86 5.05
N PHE A 264 26.94 -1.05 6.04
CA PHE A 264 27.12 -0.13 7.16
C PHE A 264 28.51 0.48 7.10
N VAL A 265 28.61 1.81 7.13
CA VAL A 265 29.89 2.56 7.06
C VAL A 265 30.00 3.58 8.18
N GLN A 266 31.21 3.90 8.62
CA GLN A 266 31.43 4.81 9.76
C GLN A 266 31.36 6.30 9.41
N ASN A 267 31.42 6.63 8.13
CA ASN A 267 31.32 8.02 7.71
C ASN A 267 29.86 8.48 7.65
N PRO A 268 29.58 9.75 7.98
CA PRO A 268 28.26 10.32 7.80
C PRO A 268 27.91 10.39 6.32
N LEU A 269 26.69 9.98 5.98
CA LEU A 269 26.10 10.15 4.65
C LEU A 269 25.21 11.40 4.64
N SER A 270 25.82 12.56 4.89
CA SER A 270 25.08 13.82 5.13
C SER A 270 24.22 14.26 3.94
N ALA A 271 24.67 14.01 2.71
CA ALA A 271 23.91 14.33 1.49
C ALA A 271 22.58 13.58 1.40
N SER A 272 22.46 12.43 2.07
CA SER A 272 21.30 11.56 2.03
C SER A 272 20.66 11.32 3.41
N GLY A 273 20.93 12.22 4.36
CA GLY A 273 20.31 12.16 5.68
C GLY A 273 20.70 10.93 6.51
N GLY A 274 21.80 10.25 6.18
CA GLY A 274 22.30 9.09 6.92
C GLY A 274 22.13 7.74 6.23
N GLY A 275 21.30 7.63 5.21
CA GLY A 275 21.03 6.38 4.51
C GLY A 275 20.90 6.58 3.00
N ASN A 276 21.11 5.52 2.22
CA ASN A 276 20.91 5.55 0.79
C ASN A 276 20.49 4.18 0.25
N ALA A 277 19.28 4.09 -0.26
CA ALA A 277 18.74 2.86 -0.78
C ALA A 277 19.17 2.54 -2.23
N GLY A 278 19.72 3.49 -2.99
CA GLY A 278 20.13 3.26 -4.39
C GLY A 278 18.95 3.13 -5.35
N ALA A 279 19.00 2.14 -6.26
CA ALA A 279 17.96 1.88 -7.26
C ALA A 279 16.69 1.35 -6.62
N ILE A 280 15.63 2.15 -6.54
CA ILE A 280 14.39 1.81 -5.81
C ILE A 280 13.60 0.64 -6.45
N GLY A 281 13.11 -0.29 -5.62
CA GLY A 281 12.10 -1.30 -5.98
C GLY A 281 12.58 -2.41 -6.93
N VAL A 282 13.90 -2.60 -7.08
CA VAL A 282 14.51 -3.60 -7.96
C VAL A 282 15.35 -4.60 -7.16
N ALA A 283 15.55 -5.80 -7.68
CA ALA A 283 16.28 -6.86 -6.95
C ALA A 283 17.77 -6.57 -6.76
N SER A 284 18.37 -5.76 -7.65
CA SER A 284 19.78 -5.37 -7.53
C SER A 284 20.02 -4.24 -6.52
N GLN A 285 19.01 -3.88 -5.74
CA GLN A 285 19.07 -2.74 -4.85
C GLN A 285 19.99 -3.00 -3.65
N LYS A 286 20.85 -2.02 -3.36
CA LYS A 286 21.84 -2.10 -2.28
C LYS A 286 21.73 -0.87 -1.38
N VAL A 287 21.42 -1.11 -0.12
CA VAL A 287 21.25 -0.06 0.89
C VAL A 287 22.60 0.26 1.52
N VAL A 288 22.91 1.55 1.73
CA VAL A 288 24.09 2.00 2.47
C VAL A 288 23.63 2.86 3.65
N LEU A 289 24.08 2.54 4.86
CA LEU A 289 23.74 3.22 6.10
C LEU A 289 25.00 3.76 6.78
N ALA A 290 24.93 5.00 7.25
CA ALA A 290 25.92 5.57 8.14
C ALA A 290 25.78 5.00 9.56
N GLU A 291 26.91 4.81 10.21
CA GLU A 291 27.06 4.49 11.62
C GLU A 291 28.03 5.47 12.30
N PRO A 292 27.81 5.84 13.57
CA PRO A 292 26.64 5.49 14.38
C PRO A 292 25.39 6.26 13.92
N ASN A 293 24.24 5.59 13.93
CA ASN A 293 22.91 6.16 13.63
C ASN A 293 22.00 6.17 14.87
N GLY A 294 22.60 6.29 16.06
CA GLY A 294 21.92 6.08 17.34
C GLY A 294 20.79 7.07 17.65
N GLY A 295 20.66 8.18 16.91
CA GLY A 295 19.53 9.10 17.05
C GLY A 295 18.33 8.73 16.18
N ASN A 296 18.48 7.85 15.19
CA ASN A 296 17.40 7.41 14.31
C ASN A 296 17.26 5.88 14.31
N PRO A 297 16.43 5.30 15.20
CA PRO A 297 16.26 3.85 15.30
C PRO A 297 15.56 3.23 14.10
N VAL A 298 14.86 4.02 13.29
CA VAL A 298 14.06 3.57 12.13
C VAL A 298 14.76 3.83 10.79
N LEU A 299 16.01 4.30 10.78
CA LEU A 299 16.72 4.64 9.53
C LEU A 299 16.84 3.44 8.59
N CYS A 300 17.19 2.26 9.10
CA CYS A 300 17.21 1.05 8.26
C CYS A 300 15.82 0.67 7.75
N ALA A 301 14.77 0.91 8.55
CA ALA A 301 13.40 0.64 8.12
C ALA A 301 13.00 1.55 6.95
N HIS A 302 13.35 2.84 7.03
CA HIS A 302 13.14 3.84 5.97
C HIS A 302 13.84 3.43 4.66
N GLU A 303 15.14 3.13 4.71
CA GLU A 303 15.87 2.73 3.49
C GLU A 303 15.39 1.38 2.94
N LEU A 304 14.95 0.46 3.81
CA LEU A 304 14.28 -0.76 3.37
C LEU A 304 12.90 -0.46 2.76
N GLY A 305 12.21 0.60 3.13
CA GLY A 305 10.98 1.02 2.46
C GLY A 305 11.23 1.41 0.99
N HIS A 306 12.33 2.11 0.72
CA HIS A 306 12.81 2.28 -0.66
C HIS A 306 13.20 0.93 -1.28
N ALA A 307 13.83 0.02 -0.54
CA ALA A 307 14.05 -1.35 -1.01
C ALA A 307 12.76 -2.04 -1.44
N LEU A 308 11.67 -1.75 -0.75
CA LEU A 308 10.34 -2.28 -1.03
C LEU A 308 9.57 -1.51 -2.11
N GLY A 309 10.20 -0.55 -2.79
CA GLY A 309 9.59 0.21 -3.88
C GLY A 309 8.83 1.47 -3.45
N LEU A 310 8.89 1.86 -2.17
CA LEU A 310 8.16 3.01 -1.65
C LEU A 310 8.97 4.30 -1.77
N LEU A 311 8.32 5.37 -2.20
CA LEU A 311 8.91 6.70 -2.35
C LEU A 311 8.68 7.55 -1.09
N HIS A 312 9.32 8.72 -1.01
CA HIS A 312 8.98 9.73 0.01
C HIS A 312 7.58 10.32 -0.23
N PRO A 313 6.97 10.99 0.75
CA PRO A 313 5.78 11.80 0.53
C PRO A 313 6.01 12.85 -0.57
N PRO A 314 4.98 13.15 -1.40
CA PRO A 314 3.59 12.75 -1.27
C PRO A 314 3.26 11.38 -1.92
N SER A 315 4.25 10.65 -2.44
CA SER A 315 4.01 9.33 -3.03
C SER A 315 3.76 8.24 -1.97
N SER A 316 4.27 8.45 -0.75
CA SER A 316 3.82 7.80 0.48
C SER A 316 3.07 8.81 1.37
N GLU A 317 2.49 8.34 2.48
CA GLU A 317 1.83 9.23 3.44
C GLU A 317 2.81 10.01 4.31
N PHE A 318 2.46 11.26 4.64
CA PHE A 318 3.14 12.06 5.64
C PHE A 318 2.97 11.43 7.03
N GLY A 319 3.93 11.67 7.93
CA GLY A 319 3.96 11.11 9.27
C GLY A 319 4.42 9.65 9.34
N THR A 320 4.70 9.00 8.21
CA THR A 320 5.14 7.59 8.15
C THR A 320 6.66 7.43 8.30
N VAL A 321 7.09 6.18 8.43
CA VAL A 321 8.52 5.80 8.35
C VAL A 321 9.18 6.24 7.04
N MET A 322 8.40 6.48 5.97
CA MET A 322 8.91 7.00 4.70
C MET A 322 9.12 8.52 4.69
N GLN A 323 8.72 9.24 5.72
CA GLN A 323 9.02 10.66 5.83
C GLN A 323 10.50 10.88 6.16
N PRO A 324 11.26 11.64 5.34
CA PRO A 324 12.65 11.94 5.63
C PRO A 324 12.81 12.69 6.94
N THR A 325 13.73 12.24 7.79
CA THR A 325 14.12 12.96 9.02
C THR A 325 15.18 14.02 8.76
N GLY A 326 15.78 14.01 7.57
CA GLY A 326 16.89 14.85 7.15
C GLY A 326 18.23 14.55 7.83
N SER A 327 18.30 13.57 8.74
CA SER A 327 19.49 13.26 9.52
C SER A 327 19.44 11.88 10.18
N ALA A 328 20.59 11.19 10.24
CA ALA A 328 20.77 9.94 10.99
C ALA A 328 20.61 10.13 12.51
N MET A 329 20.56 11.37 12.97
CA MET A 329 20.48 11.74 14.38
C MET A 329 19.08 12.20 14.81
N ASN A 330 18.19 12.43 13.85
CA ASN A 330 16.81 12.82 14.14
C ASN A 330 15.93 11.56 14.16
N PRO A 331 15.18 11.30 15.24
CA PRO A 331 14.28 10.15 15.28
C PRO A 331 13.21 10.29 14.20
N GLY A 332 12.98 9.21 13.45
CA GLY A 332 11.81 9.07 12.58
C GLY A 332 10.62 8.45 13.31
N THR A 333 9.55 8.20 12.56
CA THR A 333 8.39 7.42 13.05
C THR A 333 8.48 5.99 12.55
N ASP A 334 7.84 5.06 13.24
CA ASP A 334 7.71 3.66 12.86
C ASP A 334 6.34 3.35 12.21
N LEU A 335 5.61 4.41 11.85
CA LEU A 335 4.24 4.33 11.33
C LEU A 335 4.22 3.87 9.86
N VAL A 336 3.33 2.95 9.55
CA VAL A 336 3.19 2.28 8.25
C VAL A 336 1.71 2.18 7.90
N THR A 337 1.32 2.67 6.72
CA THR A 337 -0.10 2.68 6.29
C THR A 337 -0.49 1.45 5.47
N HIS A 338 -1.79 1.24 5.29
CA HIS A 338 -2.33 0.24 4.35
C HIS A 338 -1.78 0.43 2.92
N ASN A 339 -1.78 1.68 2.46
CA ASN A 339 -1.32 2.04 1.12
C ASN A 339 0.17 1.71 0.92
N MET A 340 1.00 1.94 1.95
CA MET A 340 2.38 1.46 1.92
C MET A 340 2.43 -0.06 1.76
N CYS A 341 1.72 -0.83 2.59
CA CYS A 341 1.75 -2.29 2.53
C CYS A 341 1.31 -2.88 1.18
N THR A 342 0.32 -2.24 0.54
CA THR A 342 -0.24 -2.67 -0.75
C THR A 342 0.61 -2.26 -1.95
N ASN A 343 1.35 -1.14 -1.87
CA ASN A 343 2.23 -0.67 -2.95
C ASN A 343 3.65 -1.27 -2.93
N ILE A 344 3.96 -2.11 -1.95
CA ILE A 344 5.27 -2.79 -1.89
C ILE A 344 5.50 -3.62 -3.16
N SER A 345 6.56 -3.28 -3.88
CA SER A 345 6.99 -3.90 -5.14
C SER A 345 8.50 -4.13 -5.08
N GLN A 346 8.89 -5.37 -4.79
CA GLN A 346 10.29 -5.78 -4.73
C GLN A 346 10.38 -7.24 -5.18
N PRO A 347 11.05 -7.52 -6.32
CA PRO A 347 11.21 -8.89 -6.83
C PRO A 347 11.93 -9.86 -5.88
N ALA A 348 12.74 -9.36 -4.95
CA ALA A 348 13.39 -10.18 -3.92
C ALA A 348 12.42 -10.74 -2.85
N LEU A 349 11.18 -10.24 -2.79
CA LEU A 349 10.17 -10.75 -1.86
C LEU A 349 9.67 -12.13 -2.27
N GLN A 350 9.59 -13.03 -1.28
CA GLN A 350 9.10 -14.39 -1.47
C GLN A 350 7.75 -14.54 -0.76
N THR A 351 6.64 -14.75 -1.48
CA THR A 351 5.38 -15.08 -0.81
C THR A 351 5.46 -16.45 -0.13
N LEU A 352 5.04 -16.50 1.14
CA LEU A 352 5.08 -17.67 2.02
C LEU A 352 3.72 -18.34 2.18
N ALA A 353 2.68 -17.58 2.53
CA ALA A 353 1.33 -18.08 2.78
C ALA A 353 0.36 -16.89 2.83
N THR A 354 -0.92 -17.13 2.56
CA THR A 354 -1.97 -16.18 2.92
C THR A 354 -2.23 -16.29 4.42
N THR A 355 -2.28 -15.15 5.11
CA THR A 355 -2.44 -15.08 6.57
C THR A 355 -3.10 -13.74 6.94
N CYS A 356 -3.21 -13.52 8.25
CA CYS A 356 -3.82 -12.34 8.86
C CYS A 356 -2.85 -11.65 9.80
N CYS A 357 -1.68 -11.30 9.28
CA CYS A 357 -0.68 -10.51 10.01
C CYS A 357 -0.70 -9.03 9.63
N LEU A 358 -1.67 -8.58 8.79
CA LEU A 358 -1.71 -7.19 8.41
C LEU A 358 -2.17 -6.39 9.63
N HIS A 359 -1.25 -5.59 10.16
CA HIS A 359 -1.46 -4.74 11.33
C HIS A 359 -0.77 -3.40 11.07
N HIS A 360 -1.05 -2.83 9.90
CA HIS A 360 -0.61 -1.48 9.56
C HIS A 360 -1.22 -0.48 10.55
N ASP A 361 -0.54 0.63 10.75
CA ASP A 361 -1.05 1.71 11.57
C ASP A 361 -2.19 2.39 10.80
N SER A 362 -3.32 2.53 11.46
CA SER A 362 -4.47 3.28 10.97
C SER A 362 -4.45 4.64 11.63
N GLY A 363 -4.43 5.71 10.83
CA GLY A 363 -4.82 7.01 11.31
C GLY A 363 -6.31 6.99 11.62
N ASP A 364 -6.72 7.64 12.69
CA ASP A 364 -8.11 7.70 13.11
C ASP A 364 -8.72 9.00 12.55
N HIS A 365 -9.45 8.89 11.43
CA HIS A 365 -10.17 10.02 10.82
C HIS A 365 -11.61 10.01 11.29
N TYR A 366 -11.95 11.00 12.10
CA TYR A 366 -13.23 11.00 12.78
C TYR A 366 -14.01 12.26 12.46
N ILE A 367 -15.33 12.16 12.53
CA ILE A 367 -16.19 13.34 12.54
C ILE A 367 -16.70 13.44 13.97
N ARG A 368 -16.26 14.48 14.69
CA ARG A 368 -16.74 14.68 16.07
C ARG A 368 -18.25 14.78 16.10
N ASP A 369 -18.88 13.85 16.80
CA ASP A 369 -20.07 14.17 17.56
C ASP A 369 -19.61 14.76 18.90
N PHE A 370 -20.01 15.99 19.24
CA PHE A 370 -19.40 16.69 20.37
C PHE A 370 -19.84 16.04 21.70
N PRO A 371 -18.91 15.52 22.55
CA PRO A 371 -19.28 15.06 23.88
C PRO A 371 -19.11 16.18 24.91
N GLU A 372 -20.25 16.76 25.30
CA GLU A 372 -20.58 17.11 26.68
C GLU A 372 -22.02 16.60 26.87
N ASP A 373 -22.19 15.32 27.23
CA ASP A 373 -22.29 14.90 28.63
C ASP A 373 -21.01 14.21 29.14
N VAL A 374 -20.30 14.87 30.04
CA VAL A 374 -19.09 14.35 30.70
C VAL A 374 -19.47 13.59 31.97
N GLY A 375 -19.62 12.27 31.87
CA GLY A 375 -19.55 11.37 33.01
C GLY A 375 -20.52 10.19 32.94
N ASN A 376 -19.99 9.01 33.25
CA ASN A 376 -20.66 7.72 33.53
C ASN A 376 -22.17 7.66 33.25
N GLU A 377 -22.57 6.77 32.32
CA GLU A 377 -23.97 6.39 32.04
C GLU A 377 -24.92 6.52 33.25
N PRO A 378 -26.08 7.17 33.08
CA PRO A 378 -27.25 6.36 32.73
C PRO A 378 -28.27 7.06 31.80
N SER A 379 -29.07 6.22 31.15
CA SER A 379 -30.39 6.53 30.63
C SER A 379 -31.24 7.46 31.55
N ASP A 380 -31.41 8.75 31.23
CA ASP A 380 -32.67 9.55 31.29
C ASP A 380 -32.43 11.04 30.89
N PRO A 381 -33.45 11.93 30.73
CA PRO A 381 -33.55 12.83 29.59
C PRO A 381 -32.79 14.17 29.73
N LEU A 382 -32.45 14.71 28.56
CA LEU A 382 -31.91 16.06 28.39
C LEU A 382 -32.86 17.15 28.93
N PRO A 383 -32.35 18.36 29.24
CA PRO A 383 -33.18 19.51 29.59
C PRO A 383 -34.29 19.73 28.53
N PRO A 384 -35.49 20.19 28.94
CA PRO A 384 -36.57 20.49 28.00
C PRO A 384 -36.07 21.36 26.83
N GLY A 385 -36.10 20.80 25.61
CA GLY A 385 -35.73 21.51 24.38
C GLY A 385 -34.36 21.18 23.78
N ARG A 386 -33.60 20.21 24.30
CA ARG A 386 -32.37 19.72 23.65
C ARG A 386 -32.45 18.23 23.31
N THR A 387 -31.97 17.87 22.13
CA THR A 387 -31.78 16.47 21.70
C THR A 387 -30.30 16.23 21.41
N ARG A 388 -29.82 15.00 21.66
CA ARG A 388 -28.40 14.59 21.56
C ARG A 388 -27.78 14.95 20.20
N TYR A 389 -28.59 14.90 19.14
CA TYR A 389 -28.23 15.05 17.72
C TYR A 389 -28.15 16.50 17.20
N SER A 390 -28.06 17.50 18.10
CA SER A 390 -28.04 18.93 17.74
C SER A 390 -26.65 19.57 17.75
N MET A 391 -25.62 18.82 18.15
CA MET A 391 -24.24 19.29 18.28
C MET A 391 -23.28 18.27 17.65
N SER A 392 -23.20 18.27 16.32
CA SER A 392 -22.27 17.42 15.57
C SER A 392 -21.46 18.26 14.60
N ASN A 393 -20.31 17.76 14.18
CA ASN A 393 -19.52 18.30 13.06
C ASN A 393 -20.19 18.00 11.71
N VAL A 394 -21.48 17.67 11.67
CA VAL A 394 -22.29 17.50 10.46
C VAL A 394 -23.39 18.54 10.47
N TRP A 395 -23.49 19.33 9.41
CA TRP A 395 -24.50 20.38 9.34
C TRP A 395 -24.96 20.64 7.91
N ASN A 396 -26.14 21.23 7.80
CA ASN A 396 -26.70 21.69 6.53
C ASN A 396 -26.62 23.23 6.42
N ARG A 397 -26.42 23.72 5.20
CA ARG A 397 -26.56 25.12 4.78
C ARG A 397 -27.39 25.23 3.49
N LEU A 398 -28.00 26.38 3.28
CA LEU A 398 -28.69 26.78 2.05
C LEU A 398 -27.75 27.36 0.99
N SER A 399 -26.48 27.60 1.35
CA SER A 399 -25.41 28.06 0.46
C SER A 399 -24.16 27.18 0.61
N ASN A 400 -23.28 27.16 -0.40
CA ASN A 400 -22.01 26.43 -0.33
C ASN A 400 -20.95 27.24 0.44
N THR A 401 -21.29 27.70 1.63
CA THR A 401 -20.35 28.35 2.54
C THR A 401 -20.38 27.61 3.86
N VAL A 402 -19.20 27.30 4.40
CA VAL A 402 -19.04 26.52 5.63
C VAL A 402 -19.81 27.14 6.80
N GLY A 403 -19.88 28.47 6.84
CA GLY A 403 -20.49 29.21 7.96
C GLY A 403 -19.50 29.54 9.06
N THR A 404 -20.02 29.95 10.20
CA THR A 404 -19.22 30.22 11.41
C THR A 404 -19.29 29.06 12.39
N PHE A 405 -18.22 28.87 13.17
CA PHE A 405 -18.18 27.90 14.27
C PHE A 405 -18.35 28.64 15.59
N GLY A 406 -19.39 28.29 16.33
CA GLY A 406 -19.64 28.78 17.68
C GLY A 406 -19.21 27.78 18.75
N ALA A 407 -19.44 28.13 20.02
CA ALA A 407 -19.18 27.24 21.16
C ALA A 407 -20.00 25.93 21.11
N ASN A 408 -21.08 25.89 20.34
CA ASN A 408 -21.98 24.72 20.21
C ASN A 408 -21.85 24.02 18.84
N GLY A 409 -20.73 24.22 18.14
CA GLY A 409 -20.49 23.66 16.82
C GLY A 409 -20.81 24.62 15.66
N PRO A 410 -20.90 24.09 14.41
CA PRO A 410 -21.13 24.89 13.22
C PRO A 410 -22.54 25.47 13.15
N GLU A 411 -22.66 26.64 12.53
CA GLU A 411 -23.94 27.26 12.19
C GLU A 411 -24.74 26.35 11.25
N HIS A 412 -25.95 25.96 11.68
CA HIS A 412 -26.81 25.02 10.99
C HIS A 412 -28.10 25.69 10.48
N GLU A 413 -28.43 25.46 9.21
CA GLU A 413 -29.70 25.88 8.61
C GLU A 413 -30.55 24.66 8.25
N HIS A 414 -31.85 24.80 8.46
CA HIS A 414 -32.85 23.83 8.03
C HIS A 414 -32.84 23.69 6.50
N PRO A 415 -32.76 22.46 5.94
CA PRO A 415 -32.84 22.30 4.50
C PRO A 415 -34.22 22.70 3.99
N ALA A 416 -34.25 23.27 2.80
CA ALA A 416 -35.49 23.58 2.10
C ALA A 416 -35.72 22.57 0.97
N ARG A 417 -36.98 22.17 0.78
CA ARG A 417 -37.39 21.30 -0.32
C ARG A 417 -37.43 22.08 -1.63
N PHE A 418 -37.97 23.28 -1.60
CA PHE A 418 -38.15 24.13 -2.77
C PHE A 418 -37.53 25.52 -2.57
N GLU A 419 -37.25 26.19 -3.68
CA GLU A 419 -37.01 27.62 -3.75
C GLU A 419 -38.26 28.40 -3.25
N ASN A 420 -38.16 29.73 -3.22
CA ASN A 420 -39.27 30.59 -2.75
C ASN A 420 -40.53 30.53 -3.63
N ASP A 421 -40.46 29.89 -4.80
CA ASP A 421 -41.61 29.63 -5.66
C ASP A 421 -42.46 28.42 -5.22
N GLY A 422 -41.98 27.63 -4.25
CA GLY A 422 -42.68 26.46 -3.73
C GLY A 422 -42.72 25.25 -4.66
N VAL A 423 -42.01 25.28 -5.80
CA VAL A 423 -42.04 24.20 -6.81
C VAL A 423 -40.67 23.81 -7.35
N THR A 424 -39.72 24.73 -7.45
CA THR A 424 -38.37 24.43 -7.95
C THR A 424 -37.55 23.77 -6.84
N PRO A 425 -37.00 22.56 -7.01
CA PRO A 425 -36.19 21.91 -5.97
C PRO A 425 -35.01 22.78 -5.53
N LYS A 426 -34.84 22.93 -4.21
CA LYS A 426 -33.71 23.70 -3.66
C LYS A 426 -32.46 22.82 -3.59
N THR A 427 -31.34 23.36 -4.06
CA THR A 427 -30.01 22.79 -3.75
C THR A 427 -29.58 23.27 -2.38
N ASN A 428 -29.42 22.33 -1.47
CA ASN A 428 -28.88 22.48 -0.14
C ASN A 428 -27.43 21.96 -0.13
N TYR A 429 -26.70 22.21 0.95
CA TYR A 429 -25.32 21.77 1.09
C TYR A 429 -25.14 21.10 2.45
N LEU A 430 -24.77 19.82 2.44
CA LEU A 430 -24.34 19.12 3.63
C LEU A 430 -22.84 19.28 3.78
N PHE A 431 -22.43 19.56 5.00
CA PHE A 431 -21.06 19.70 5.40
C PHE A 431 -20.71 18.69 6.48
N ALA A 432 -19.46 18.26 6.48
CA ALA A 432 -18.85 17.56 7.60
C ALA A 432 -17.46 18.17 7.88
N ARG A 433 -17.09 18.28 9.16
CA ARG A 433 -15.72 18.56 9.57
C ARG A 433 -15.04 17.26 9.96
N VAL A 434 -14.11 16.84 9.13
CA VAL A 434 -13.27 15.68 9.37
C VAL A 434 -12.05 16.13 10.17
N GLU A 435 -11.77 15.39 11.23
CA GLU A 435 -10.63 15.59 12.11
C GLU A 435 -9.75 14.35 12.12
N GLN A 436 -8.59 14.45 12.77
CA GLN A 436 -7.65 13.35 12.88
C GLN A 436 -7.10 13.20 14.28
N VAL A 437 -7.15 11.99 14.83
CA VAL A 437 -6.36 11.65 16.01
C VAL A 437 -5.00 11.19 15.50
N GLU A 438 -3.93 11.64 16.15
CA GLU A 438 -2.54 11.25 15.86
C GLU A 438 -1.89 11.87 14.61
N THR A 439 -0.64 11.44 14.35
CA THR A 439 0.26 12.06 13.36
C THR A 439 0.18 11.44 11.96
N LEU A 440 -0.55 10.34 11.79
CA LEU A 440 -0.53 9.54 10.57
C LEU A 440 -1.50 10.05 9.50
N GLN A 441 -1.17 11.11 8.77
CA GLN A 441 -2.07 11.64 7.72
C GLN A 441 -2.39 10.58 6.66
N ILE A 442 -3.61 10.01 6.66
CA ILE A 442 -4.01 9.02 5.66
C ILE A 442 -4.50 9.73 4.40
N SER A 443 -4.11 9.19 3.25
CA SER A 443 -4.63 9.62 1.95
C SER A 443 -5.82 8.75 1.51
N GLY A 444 -6.72 9.32 0.71
CA GLY A 444 -7.84 8.56 0.14
C GLY A 444 -9.01 8.33 1.08
N ALA A 445 -9.04 8.99 2.25
CA ALA A 445 -10.25 9.04 3.06
C ALA A 445 -11.38 9.73 2.30
N SER A 446 -12.61 9.30 2.54
CA SER A 446 -13.81 9.89 1.98
C SER A 446 -14.90 9.99 3.03
N VAL A 447 -15.88 10.85 2.81
CA VAL A 447 -17.06 10.90 3.66
C VAL A 447 -18.28 10.68 2.80
N SER A 448 -19.10 9.72 3.22
CA SER A 448 -20.40 9.49 2.61
C SER A 448 -21.50 10.04 3.50
N PHE A 449 -22.45 10.72 2.88
CA PHE A 449 -23.62 11.27 3.55
C PHE A 449 -24.84 10.40 3.26
N TYR A 450 -25.58 10.04 4.30
CA TYR A 450 -26.76 9.20 4.22
C TYR A 450 -27.97 9.94 4.79
N LEU A 451 -29.13 9.79 4.15
CA LEU A 451 -30.42 10.26 4.65
C LEU A 451 -31.26 9.08 5.13
N LYS A 452 -31.85 9.23 6.31
CA LYS A 452 -32.80 8.25 6.87
C LYS A 452 -33.97 8.94 7.55
N HIS A 453 -35.13 8.29 7.53
CA HIS A 453 -36.36 8.83 8.11
C HIS A 453 -36.72 8.11 9.42
N PRO A 454 -36.97 8.84 10.53
CA PRO A 454 -37.40 8.24 11.78
C PRO A 454 -38.75 7.54 11.66
N GLY A 455 -38.93 6.44 12.40
CA GLY A 455 -40.18 5.66 12.44
C GLY A 455 -40.47 4.81 11.20
N SER A 456 -39.56 4.78 10.22
CA SER A 456 -39.78 4.10 8.94
C SER A 456 -39.67 2.57 8.97
N GLY A 457 -39.43 1.93 10.13
CA GLY A 457 -39.43 0.47 10.29
C GLY A 457 -38.67 -0.27 9.19
N ALA A 458 -37.34 -0.40 9.32
CA ALA A 458 -36.45 -0.87 8.24
C ALA A 458 -36.47 0.01 6.96
N GLY A 459 -36.84 1.29 7.08
CA GLY A 459 -36.82 2.21 5.94
C GLY A 459 -35.44 2.30 5.30
N ALA A 460 -35.44 2.35 3.96
CA ALA A 460 -34.24 2.38 3.14
C ALA A 460 -33.36 3.59 3.49
N ILE A 461 -32.07 3.33 3.71
CA ILE A 461 -31.04 4.35 3.81
C ILE A 461 -30.76 4.86 2.40
N THR A 462 -30.75 6.18 2.22
CA THR A 462 -30.42 6.78 0.92
C THR A 462 -29.05 7.42 0.98
N LEU A 463 -28.10 6.90 0.19
CA LEU A 463 -26.82 7.59 -0.04
C LEU A 463 -27.08 8.90 -0.79
N LEU A 464 -26.74 10.03 -0.18
CA LEU A 464 -26.87 11.36 -0.78
C LEU A 464 -25.66 11.71 -1.65
N GLY A 465 -24.47 11.22 -1.27
CA GLY A 465 -23.24 11.47 -2.01
C GLY A 465 -22.01 11.06 -1.21
N THR A 466 -20.86 11.10 -1.86
CA THR A 466 -19.55 10.84 -1.26
C THR A 466 -18.54 11.86 -1.76
N VAL A 467 -17.70 12.36 -0.87
CA VAL A 467 -16.67 13.36 -1.18
C VAL A 467 -15.33 12.93 -0.59
N ALA A 468 -14.27 13.09 -1.36
CA ALA A 468 -12.91 12.80 -0.88
C ALA A 468 -12.47 13.85 0.16
N VAL A 469 -11.77 13.40 1.20
CA VAL A 469 -11.19 14.27 2.22
C VAL A 469 -9.82 14.75 1.73
N PRO A 470 -9.58 16.08 1.61
CA PRO A 470 -8.28 16.60 1.24
C PRO A 470 -7.20 16.27 2.29
N VAL A 471 -5.93 16.25 1.86
CA VAL A 471 -4.80 16.06 2.78
C VAL A 471 -4.63 17.30 3.68
N GLY A 472 -4.34 17.05 4.96
CA GLY A 472 -4.05 18.06 5.98
C GLY A 472 -5.29 18.42 6.77
N LEU A 473 -5.38 18.02 8.03
CA LEU A 473 -6.59 18.13 8.84
C LEU A 473 -6.47 19.22 9.92
N PRO A 474 -7.59 19.81 10.41
CA PRO A 474 -8.98 19.48 10.08
C PRO A 474 -9.42 19.99 8.69
N GLN A 475 -10.42 19.34 8.10
CA GLN A 475 -11.00 19.72 6.79
C GLN A 475 -12.51 19.84 6.85
N ASP A 476 -13.04 20.90 6.26
CA ASP A 476 -14.47 21.08 6.02
C ASP A 476 -14.78 20.64 4.59
N ILE A 477 -15.58 19.60 4.46
CA ILE A 477 -16.00 19.03 3.18
C ILE A 477 -17.50 19.25 2.98
N SER A 478 -17.95 19.28 1.72
CA SER A 478 -19.37 19.42 1.42
C SER A 478 -19.83 18.67 0.18
N ILE A 479 -21.12 18.35 0.16
CA ILE A 479 -21.82 17.90 -1.05
C ILE A 479 -23.08 18.77 -1.29
N PRO A 480 -23.39 19.09 -2.56
CA PRO A 480 -24.71 19.60 -2.90
C PRO A 480 -25.74 18.47 -2.82
N TRP A 481 -26.94 18.75 -2.32
CA TRP A 481 -28.02 17.77 -2.29
C TRP A 481 -29.40 18.43 -2.47
N GLN A 482 -30.36 17.66 -2.94
CA GLN A 482 -31.77 18.05 -3.00
C GLN A 482 -32.58 17.09 -2.13
N VAL A 483 -33.57 17.62 -1.42
CA VAL A 483 -34.44 16.80 -0.55
C VAL A 483 -35.22 15.80 -1.43
N PRO A 484 -35.04 14.48 -1.25
CA PRO A 484 -35.76 13.49 -2.05
C PRO A 484 -37.27 13.62 -1.94
N VAL A 485 -37.98 13.33 -3.02
CA VAL A 485 -39.45 13.34 -3.03
C VAL A 485 -39.97 12.33 -2.00
N GLY A 486 -40.95 12.75 -1.20
CA GLY A 486 -41.53 11.92 -0.14
C GLY A 486 -40.83 12.01 1.22
N THR A 487 -39.70 12.72 1.33
CA THR A 487 -39.00 12.90 2.61
C THR A 487 -39.90 13.59 3.66
N PRO A 488 -40.11 13.03 4.86
CA PRO A 488 -40.89 13.69 5.91
C PRO A 488 -40.25 15.00 6.39
N ASN A 489 -41.04 15.84 7.08
CA ASN A 489 -40.56 17.12 7.62
C ASN A 489 -39.43 16.96 8.65
N HIS A 490 -39.24 15.77 9.22
CA HIS A 490 -38.13 15.48 10.11
C HIS A 490 -37.37 14.27 9.59
N SER A 491 -36.06 14.40 9.42
CA SER A 491 -35.16 13.34 8.95
C SER A 491 -33.79 13.45 9.62
N CYS A 492 -33.02 12.38 9.59
CA CYS A 492 -31.65 12.36 10.09
C CYS A 492 -30.71 12.25 8.90
N VAL A 493 -29.63 13.03 8.93
CA VAL A 493 -28.48 12.80 8.07
C VAL A 493 -27.35 12.25 8.91
N PHE A 494 -26.63 11.31 8.32
CA PHE A 494 -25.41 10.78 8.88
C PHE A 494 -24.27 11.08 7.93
N ALA A 495 -23.10 11.37 8.49
CA ALA A 495 -21.85 11.38 7.76
C ALA A 495 -20.96 10.29 8.35
N VAL A 496 -20.38 9.49 7.47
CA VAL A 496 -19.47 8.40 7.82
C VAL A 496 -18.16 8.64 7.12
N VAL A 497 -17.07 8.71 7.86
CA VAL A 497 -15.73 8.69 7.28
C VAL A 497 -15.39 7.26 6.92
N PHE A 498 -14.84 7.08 5.73
CA PHE A 498 -14.22 5.83 5.31
C PHE A 498 -12.76 6.12 5.04
N SER A 499 -11.87 5.49 5.78
CA SER A 499 -10.46 5.42 5.41
C SER A 499 -10.17 4.11 4.66
N PRO A 500 -9.24 4.08 3.70
CA PRO A 500 -8.78 2.82 3.10
C PRO A 500 -8.17 1.83 4.10
N ALA A 501 -7.91 2.27 5.33
CA ALA A 501 -7.38 1.46 6.41
C ALA A 501 -8.49 0.74 7.21
N GLU A 502 -9.73 1.26 7.22
CA GLU A 502 -10.88 0.55 7.79
C GLU A 502 -11.48 -0.44 6.78
N PRO A 503 -12.01 -1.58 7.24
CA PRO A 503 -12.87 -2.41 6.42
C PRO A 503 -14.10 -1.62 5.95
N GLU A 504 -14.30 -1.56 4.63
CA GLU A 504 -15.54 -1.04 4.04
C GLU A 504 -16.71 -1.91 4.52
N GLN A 505 -17.44 -1.44 5.52
CA GLN A 505 -18.70 -2.05 5.92
C GLN A 505 -19.76 -1.65 4.89
N ASP A 506 -20.57 -2.60 4.45
CA ASP A 506 -21.77 -2.27 3.66
C ASP A 506 -22.79 -1.55 4.56
N THR A 507 -22.65 -0.23 4.63
CA THR A 507 -23.50 0.64 5.45
C THR A 507 -24.94 0.67 4.96
N THR A 508 -25.20 0.27 3.70
CA THR A 508 -26.54 0.23 3.14
C THR A 508 -27.37 -0.95 3.66
N ALA A 509 -26.70 -1.98 4.17
CA ALA A 509 -27.33 -3.15 4.79
C ALA A 509 -27.69 -2.93 6.28
N LEU A 510 -27.22 -1.84 6.91
CA LEU A 510 -27.45 -1.57 8.33
C LEU A 510 -28.89 -1.11 8.61
N ASP A 511 -29.49 -1.64 9.67
CA ASP A 511 -30.79 -1.18 10.15
C ASP A 511 -30.67 0.11 10.99
N TRP A 512 -31.77 0.61 11.57
CA TRP A 512 -31.74 1.84 12.38
C TRP A 512 -30.90 1.69 13.65
N ALA A 513 -31.06 0.57 14.35
CA ALA A 513 -30.40 0.35 15.62
C ALA A 513 -28.88 0.20 15.43
N ALA A 514 -28.46 -0.49 14.38
CA ALA A 514 -27.04 -0.61 14.04
C ALA A 514 -26.40 0.73 13.66
N PHE A 515 -27.09 1.56 12.86
CA PHE A 515 -26.59 2.87 12.46
C PHE A 515 -26.49 3.84 13.64
N GLU A 516 -27.50 3.84 14.51
CA GLU A 516 -27.52 4.67 15.72
C GLU A 516 -26.45 4.20 16.72
N ALA A 517 -26.29 2.89 16.92
CA ALA A 517 -25.23 2.33 17.75
C ALA A 517 -23.84 2.73 17.25
N LEU A 518 -23.57 2.61 15.94
CA LEU A 518 -22.29 3.05 15.37
C LEU A 518 -22.08 4.55 15.56
N SER A 519 -23.09 5.40 15.31
CA SER A 519 -22.96 6.84 15.60
C SER A 519 -22.72 7.20 17.08
N HIS A 520 -23.00 6.28 18.01
CA HIS A 520 -22.72 6.47 19.43
C HIS A 520 -21.38 5.88 19.87
N GLU A 521 -20.99 4.74 19.29
CA GLU A 521 -19.88 3.92 19.73
C GLU A 521 -18.61 4.15 18.90
N ASP A 522 -18.76 4.70 17.68
CA ASP A 522 -17.72 4.85 16.67
C ASP A 522 -17.59 6.32 16.26
N ASN A 523 -16.39 6.88 16.43
CA ASN A 523 -16.08 8.28 16.14
C ASN A 523 -16.02 8.58 14.63
N ASP A 524 -15.98 7.57 13.77
CA ASP A 524 -16.06 7.73 12.32
C ASP A 524 -17.46 8.18 11.86
N TRP A 525 -18.44 8.14 12.76
CA TRP A 525 -19.85 8.37 12.51
C TRP A 525 -20.34 9.60 13.26
N ALA A 526 -21.07 10.46 12.54
CA ALA A 526 -21.76 11.58 13.16
C ALA A 526 -23.15 11.77 12.58
N GLN A 527 -24.10 12.12 13.45
CA GLN A 527 -25.50 12.33 13.09
C GLN A 527 -25.90 13.80 13.18
N ARG A 528 -26.84 14.22 12.33
CA ARG A 528 -27.55 15.49 12.45
C ARG A 528 -29.04 15.31 12.19
N ASN A 529 -29.85 15.80 13.12
CA ASN A 529 -31.28 15.92 12.89
C ASN A 529 -31.60 17.14 12.01
N LEU A 530 -32.48 16.94 11.04
CA LEU A 530 -32.91 17.96 10.09
C LEU A 530 -34.43 18.15 10.18
N ASP A 531 -34.85 19.39 10.46
CA ASP A 531 -36.24 19.80 10.20
C ASP A 531 -36.30 20.44 8.81
N ILE A 532 -36.99 19.79 7.89
CA ILE A 532 -37.06 20.14 6.48
C ILE A 532 -38.22 21.10 6.25
N ARG A 533 -37.94 22.24 5.62
CA ARG A 533 -38.92 23.26 5.26
C ARG A 533 -39.39 23.09 3.83
N ASN A 534 -40.62 23.48 3.53
CA ASN A 534 -41.12 23.45 2.15
C ASN A 534 -40.43 24.50 1.27
N THR A 535 -40.12 25.68 1.81
CA THR A 535 -39.49 26.79 1.08
C THR A 535 -38.33 27.39 1.86
N ALA A 536 -37.42 28.05 1.14
CA ALA A 536 -36.26 28.74 1.69
C ALA A 536 -36.64 30.09 2.33
N THR A 537 -37.31 30.08 3.48
CA THR A 537 -37.58 31.34 4.20
C THR A 537 -36.30 31.83 4.89
N SER A 538 -35.86 33.03 4.51
CA SER A 538 -34.73 33.76 5.10
C SER A 538 -34.86 33.95 6.61
#